data_AF-A0A0W4ZJU9-F1
#
_entry.id   AF-A0A0W4ZJU9-F1
#
_cell.length_a   1.000
_cell.length_b   1.000
_cell.length_c   1.000
_cell.angle_alpha   90.00
_cell.angle_beta   90.00
_cell.angle_gamma   90.00
#
_symmetry.space_group_name_H-M   'P 1'
#
loop_
_entity.id
_entity.type
_entity.pdbx_description
1 polymer ?
#
loop_
_entity_poly.entity_id
_entity_poly.type
_entity_poly.pdbx_seq_one_letter_code
_entity_poly.pdbx_strand_id
1 'polypeptide(L)'
;MFKPTLIVNGARRLPMTSKQGREFYKGSRTGSMGRHTKRGHYLIDWTKVRTFVVPSGLDTTLLKPFVTLKVRPMRSSFGPGQKHGFDGNIYYSQWKQENPSEKKEGS
;
A
#
# COMPACT_ATOMS: atom_id res chain seq x y z
N MET A 1 -30.35 45.42 -13.88
CA MET A 1 -30.29 44.79 -12.54
C MET A 1 -29.63 43.42 -12.69
N PHE A 2 -28.39 43.26 -12.22
CA PHE A 2 -27.67 41.99 -12.29
C PHE A 2 -28.37 40.96 -11.38
N LYS A 3 -28.83 39.85 -11.95
CA LYS A 3 -29.36 38.72 -11.18
C LYS A 3 -28.17 37.81 -10.81
N PRO A 4 -27.86 37.60 -9.52
CA PRO A 4 -26.79 36.69 -9.14
C PRO A 4 -27.12 35.27 -9.62
N THR A 5 -26.10 34.54 -10.09
CA THR A 5 -26.25 33.15 -10.56
C THR A 5 -26.81 32.26 -9.45
N LEU A 6 -27.58 31.22 -9.79
CA LEU A 6 -28.24 30.31 -8.84
C LEU A 6 -27.33 29.74 -7.73
N ILE A 7 -26.02 29.72 -7.94
CA ILE A 7 -25.00 29.32 -6.95
C ILE A 7 -25.07 30.15 -5.65
N VAL A 8 -25.52 31.41 -5.73
CA VAL A 8 -25.60 32.34 -4.59
C VAL A 8 -26.91 32.17 -3.79
N ASN A 9 -27.91 31.45 -4.31
CA ASN A 9 -29.27 31.36 -3.73
C ASN A 9 -29.47 30.24 -2.67
N GLY A 10 -28.42 29.92 -1.90
CA GLY A 10 -28.60 29.48 -0.51
C GLY A 10 -28.79 28.00 -0.17
N ALA A 11 -29.18 27.11 -1.09
CA ALA A 11 -29.31 25.67 -0.79
C ALA A 11 -28.55 24.79 -1.79
N ARG A 12 -27.41 24.24 -1.36
CA ARG A 12 -26.59 23.30 -2.16
C ARG A 12 -26.80 21.88 -1.63
N ARG A 13 -27.33 20.97 -2.45
CA ARG A 13 -27.39 19.51 -2.21
C ARG A 13 -26.01 18.84 -2.34
N LEU A 14 -24.98 19.48 -1.81
CA LEU A 14 -23.63 18.93 -1.80
C LEU A 14 -23.41 18.09 -0.54
N PRO A 15 -22.58 17.04 -0.60
CA PRO A 15 -22.25 16.26 0.58
C PRO A 15 -21.55 17.15 1.62
N MET A 16 -21.99 17.06 2.88
CA MET A 16 -21.35 17.80 3.96
C MET A 16 -19.89 17.39 4.14
N THR A 17 -19.04 18.38 4.34
CA THR A 17 -17.63 18.21 4.72
C THR A 17 -17.48 18.21 6.24
N SER A 18 -16.29 17.89 6.74
CA SER A 18 -15.98 17.97 8.18
C SER A 18 -15.96 19.39 8.74
N LYS A 19 -16.09 20.42 7.89
CA LYS A 19 -16.05 21.85 8.25
C LYS A 19 -17.44 22.50 8.28
N GLN A 20 -18.50 21.72 8.11
CA GLN A 20 -19.88 22.19 8.05
C GLN A 20 -20.72 21.55 9.16
N GLY A 21 -21.77 22.25 9.61
CA GLY A 21 -22.67 21.78 10.67
C GLY A 21 -22.10 21.97 12.07
N ARG A 22 -22.99 22.09 13.06
CA ARG A 22 -22.65 22.09 14.50
C ARG A 22 -22.81 20.66 15.02
N GLU A 23 -21.85 20.17 15.82
CA GLU A 23 -21.85 18.82 16.39
C GLU A 23 -21.83 17.66 15.37
N PHE A 24 -21.50 17.96 14.10
CA PHE A 24 -21.30 16.97 13.05
C PHE A 24 -19.84 16.55 12.96
N TYR A 25 -19.55 15.27 13.22
CA TYR A 25 -18.22 14.69 13.02
C TYR A 25 -18.19 13.82 11.76
N LYS A 26 -17.21 14.07 10.89
CA LYS A 26 -16.95 13.26 9.68
C LYS A 26 -15.47 12.88 9.62
N GLY A 27 -15.19 11.58 9.69
CA GLY A 27 -13.83 11.04 9.64
C GLY A 27 -13.18 11.09 8.26
N SER A 28 -11.85 10.97 8.23
CA SER A 28 -11.00 11.03 7.02
C SER A 28 -10.43 9.67 6.61
N ARG A 29 -11.05 8.56 7.03
CA ARG A 29 -10.62 7.17 6.75
C ARG A 29 -9.22 6.82 7.31
N THR A 30 -8.82 7.44 8.42
CA THR A 30 -7.58 7.07 9.12
C THR A 30 -7.61 5.65 9.69
N GLY A 31 -8.80 5.06 9.90
CA GLY A 31 -8.99 3.74 10.51
C GLY A 31 -9.17 3.83 12.02
N SER A 32 -9.62 2.74 12.65
CA SER A 32 -9.75 2.66 14.11
C SER A 32 -8.47 2.10 14.73
N MET A 33 -7.84 2.85 15.62
CA MET A 33 -6.59 2.48 16.30
C MET A 33 -6.84 2.01 17.74
N GLY A 34 -8.09 1.71 18.10
CA GLY A 34 -8.47 1.51 19.49
C GLY A 34 -9.98 1.60 19.72
N ARG A 35 -10.37 2.08 20.91
CA ARG A 35 -11.78 2.28 21.28
C ARG A 35 -12.00 3.51 22.15
N HIS A 36 -13.19 4.09 22.06
CA HIS A 36 -13.65 5.08 23.04
C HIS A 36 -14.00 4.41 24.37
N THR A 37 -13.78 5.14 25.46
CA THR A 37 -14.17 4.75 26.82
C THR A 37 -15.56 5.31 27.17
N LYS A 38 -16.18 4.79 28.23
CA LYS A 38 -17.47 5.29 28.74
C LYS A 38 -17.47 6.79 29.08
N ARG A 39 -16.30 7.35 29.44
CA ARG A 39 -16.13 8.77 29.82
C ARG A 39 -15.58 9.66 28.69
N GLY A 40 -15.59 9.19 27.44
CA GLY A 40 -15.19 9.99 26.28
C GLY A 40 -13.69 9.99 25.94
N HIS A 41 -12.83 9.39 26.77
CA HIS A 41 -11.43 9.18 26.41
C HIS A 41 -11.27 8.13 25.29
N TYR A 42 -10.07 8.03 24.72
CA TYR A 42 -9.71 7.02 23.72
C TYR A 42 -8.57 6.14 24.24
N LEU A 43 -8.72 4.82 24.16
CA LEU A 43 -7.69 3.83 24.50
C LEU A 43 -7.12 3.24 23.21
N ILE A 44 -5.80 3.34 23.03
CA ILE A 44 -5.08 2.84 21.86
C ILE A 44 -4.89 1.33 21.98
N ASP A 45 -5.16 0.62 20.89
CA ASP A 45 -4.86 -0.80 20.70
C ASP A 45 -3.66 -0.93 19.78
N TRP A 46 -2.48 -1.20 20.36
CA TRP A 46 -1.22 -1.25 19.62
C TRP A 46 -1.19 -2.34 18.54
N THR A 47 -2.04 -3.36 18.64
CA THR A 47 -2.14 -4.41 17.60
C THR A 47 -2.71 -3.89 16.27
N LYS A 48 -3.43 -2.75 16.31
CA LYS A 48 -4.04 -2.11 15.14
C LYS A 48 -3.23 -0.93 14.61
N VAL A 49 -2.22 -0.50 15.35
CA VAL A 49 -1.36 0.61 14.94
C VAL A 49 -0.44 0.13 13.83
N ARG A 50 -0.56 0.75 12.65
CA ARG A 50 0.29 0.43 11.49
C ARG A 50 1.72 0.90 11.73
N THR A 51 2.68 0.04 11.44
CA THR A 51 4.10 0.37 11.43
C THR A 51 4.65 0.27 10.00
N PHE A 52 5.66 1.09 9.69
CA PHE A 52 6.40 1.01 8.43
C PHE A 52 7.80 0.49 8.74
N VAL A 53 8.01 -0.81 8.51
CA VAL A 53 9.27 -1.48 8.83
C VAL A 53 10.32 -1.10 7.78
N VAL A 54 11.40 -0.46 8.23
CA VAL A 54 12.53 -0.09 7.38
C VAL A 54 13.52 -1.26 7.35
N PRO A 55 13.89 -1.80 6.17
CA PRO A 55 14.87 -2.88 6.10
C PRO A 55 16.26 -2.41 6.53
N SER A 56 17.01 -3.30 7.18
CA SER A 56 18.40 -3.04 7.57
C SER A 56 19.29 -2.82 6.34
N GLY A 57 20.20 -1.86 6.43
CA GLY A 57 21.16 -1.56 5.36
C GLY A 57 20.59 -0.75 4.19
N LEU A 58 19.33 -0.28 4.27
CA LEU A 58 18.70 0.52 3.21
C LEU A 58 19.53 1.75 2.80
N ASP A 59 20.15 2.39 3.79
CA ASP A 59 21.02 3.56 3.69
C ASP A 59 22.37 3.28 3.02
N THR A 60 22.84 2.03 3.09
CA THR A 60 24.14 1.60 2.54
C THR A 60 24.01 0.88 1.19
N THR A 61 22.79 0.51 0.75
CA THR A 61 22.62 -0.18 -0.53
C THR A 61 23.03 0.67 -1.74
N LEU A 62 23.55 0.00 -2.76
CA LEU A 62 23.86 0.62 -4.05
C LEU A 62 22.63 0.78 -4.95
N LEU A 63 21.50 0.16 -4.60
CA LEU A 63 20.26 0.21 -5.39
C LEU A 63 19.70 1.64 -5.39
N LYS A 64 19.31 2.12 -6.57
CA LYS A 64 18.74 3.46 -6.79
C LYS A 64 17.39 3.35 -7.48
N PRO A 65 16.50 4.34 -7.33
CA PRO A 65 15.19 4.34 -7.99
C PRO A 65 15.26 4.44 -9.52
N PHE A 66 16.44 4.74 -10.08
CA PHE A 66 16.64 4.89 -11.53
C PHE A 66 17.81 4.04 -12.00
N VAL A 67 17.72 3.59 -13.25
CA VAL A 67 18.77 2.87 -13.97
C VAL A 67 19.30 3.77 -15.09
N THR A 68 20.58 3.61 -15.45
CA THR A 68 21.18 4.35 -16.57
C THR A 68 20.53 3.96 -17.90
N LEU A 69 20.31 4.94 -18.79
CA LEU A 69 19.77 4.73 -20.13
C LEU A 69 20.68 3.87 -21.03
N LYS A 70 21.95 3.68 -20.64
CA LYS A 70 22.88 2.78 -21.34
C LYS A 70 22.49 1.30 -21.21
N VAL A 71 21.78 0.94 -20.13
CA VAL A 71 21.29 -0.43 -19.93
C VAL A 71 20.00 -0.59 -20.72
N ARG A 72 20.00 -1.53 -21.67
CA ARG A 72 18.80 -1.85 -22.45
C ARG A 72 17.79 -2.59 -21.57
N PRO A 73 16.49 -2.24 -21.61
CA PRO A 73 15.46 -3.00 -20.91
C PRO A 73 15.44 -4.46 -21.38
N MET A 74 15.53 -5.39 -20.43
CA MET A 74 15.44 -6.82 -20.72
C MET A 74 13.99 -7.29 -20.63
N ARG A 75 13.49 -7.98 -21.66
CA ARG A 75 12.21 -8.69 -21.61
C ARG A 75 12.45 -10.13 -21.17
N SER A 76 11.74 -10.57 -20.14
CA SER A 76 11.81 -11.95 -19.66
C SER A 76 11.23 -12.92 -20.69
N SER A 77 11.90 -14.06 -20.89
CA SER A 77 11.39 -15.22 -21.62
C SER A 77 11.46 -16.43 -20.70
N PHE A 78 10.36 -17.18 -20.57
CA PHE A 78 10.22 -18.28 -19.62
C PHE A 78 10.34 -19.67 -20.27
N GLY A 79 10.87 -19.71 -21.49
CA GLY A 79 10.99 -20.93 -22.29
C GLY A 79 9.76 -21.21 -23.17
N PRO A 80 9.83 -22.23 -24.04
CA PRO A 80 8.76 -22.58 -24.96
C PRO A 80 7.52 -23.06 -24.20
N GLY A 81 6.35 -22.54 -24.59
CA GLY A 81 5.05 -22.93 -24.02
C GLY A 81 4.64 -22.22 -22.73
N GLN A 82 5.53 -21.41 -22.15
CA GLN A 82 5.28 -20.73 -20.88
C GLN A 82 4.77 -19.31 -21.10
N LYS A 83 3.55 -19.04 -20.62
CA LYS A 83 2.86 -17.76 -20.85
C LYS A 83 3.26 -16.67 -19.84
N HIS A 84 3.74 -17.03 -18.66
CA HIS A 84 4.07 -16.09 -17.60
C HIS A 84 5.06 -16.66 -16.57
N GLY A 85 5.75 -15.77 -15.84
CA GLY A 85 6.73 -16.14 -14.81
C GLY A 85 6.19 -16.74 -13.51
N PHE A 86 4.87 -16.90 -13.38
CA PHE A 86 4.23 -17.49 -12.19
C PHE A 86 4.04 -19.02 -12.28
N ASP A 87 4.75 -19.72 -13.15
CA ASP A 87 4.72 -21.19 -13.17
C ASP A 87 5.55 -21.76 -12.00
N GLY A 88 4.89 -22.53 -11.14
CA GLY A 88 5.51 -23.18 -9.98
C GLY A 88 6.59 -24.19 -10.36
N ASN A 89 6.50 -24.85 -11.53
CA ASN A 89 7.53 -25.79 -11.99
C ASN A 89 8.85 -25.08 -12.31
N ILE A 90 8.79 -23.89 -12.91
CA ILE A 90 9.97 -23.06 -13.20
C ILE A 90 10.62 -22.66 -11.88
N TYR A 91 9.83 -22.11 -10.95
CA TYR A 91 10.34 -21.73 -9.62
C TYR A 91 11.00 -22.93 -8.91
N TYR A 92 10.32 -24.08 -8.86
CA TYR A 92 10.84 -25.27 -8.18
C TYR A 92 12.14 -25.78 -8.80
N SER A 93 12.24 -25.72 -10.14
CA SER A 93 13.47 -26.11 -10.85
C SER A 93 14.63 -25.16 -10.54
N GLN A 94 14.38 -23.83 -10.51
CA GLN A 94 15.36 -22.81 -10.17
C GLN A 94 15.80 -22.89 -8.70
N TRP A 95 14.85 -23.00 -7.78
CA TRP A 95 15.11 -23.15 -6.36
C TRP A 95 15.99 -24.37 -6.07
N LYS A 96 15.73 -25.50 -6.72
CA LYS A 96 16.55 -26.73 -6.61
C LYS A 96 18.00 -26.52 -7.06
N GLN A 97 18.23 -25.66 -8.05
CA GLN A 97 19.57 -25.36 -8.56
C GLN A 97 20.30 -24.39 -7.63
N GLU A 98 19.60 -23.39 -7.11
CA GLU A 98 20.18 -22.32 -6.29
C GLU A 98 20.42 -22.75 -4.83
N ASN A 99 19.63 -23.69 -4.29
CA ASN A 99 19.64 -24.05 -2.86
C ASN A 99 19.96 -25.56 -2.63
N PRO A 100 21.15 -26.06 -3.04
CA PRO A 100 21.48 -27.48 -2.92
C PRO A 100 21.69 -27.96 -1.47
N SER A 101 22.03 -27.06 -0.53
CA SER A 101 22.27 -27.37 0.88
C SER A 101 21.00 -27.70 1.65
N GLU A 102 19.91 -26.98 1.38
CA GLU A 102 18.60 -27.17 2.04
C GLU A 102 17.95 -28.52 1.68
N LYS A 103 18.44 -29.18 0.63
CA LYS A 103 17.94 -30.50 0.18
C LYS A 103 18.35 -31.65 1.10
N LYS A 104 19.44 -31.51 1.87
CA LYS A 104 20.06 -32.63 2.60
C LYS A 104 19.41 -32.96 3.96
N GLU A 105 18.48 -32.15 4.45
CA GLU A 105 17.92 -32.30 5.81
C GLU A 105 16.61 -33.11 5.86
N GLY A 106 16.25 -33.85 4.80
CA GLY A 106 14.96 -34.54 4.70
C GLY A 106 14.97 -35.93 4.08
N SER A 107 16.07 -36.69 4.18
CA SER A 107 16.12 -38.09 3.75
C SER A 107 16.53 -39.04 4.86
#